data_AF-A0A853CN37-F1
#
_entry.id   AF-A0A853CN37-F1
#
_cell.length_a   1.000
_cell.length_b   1.000
_cell.length_c   1.000
_cell.angle_alpha   90.00
_cell.angle_beta   90.00
_cell.angle_gamma   90.00
#
_symmetry.space_group_name_H-M   'P 1'
#
loop_
_entity.id
_entity.type
_entity.pdbx_description
1 polymer ?
#
loop_
_entity_poly.entity_id
_entity_poly.type
_entity_poly.pdbx_seq_one_letter_code
_entity_poly.pdbx_strand_id
1 'polypeptide(L)'
;MPNRIIRRRAAAAAVAAATVVALLAGCALFAGGGRPGGAPTHGRTPKPTSTPMADARSLGTATPTATPTPTSTPVPPPTLTPVPAGTVVAEANVASPKGSIHFHYRVVSNGDNTYSAQYSNFTSTVPVPVSVTFIEVPPSVGDGLTYHGVGDHALGGPTSSTAPASTALLAGTGQPSYLAALVTYSSAASFDGVPQELGPNKVLAVDTVRWSVPVRQTNVHPADAGARPNATGTVTARTASGAPKRYEVAAGDTTTSVADRFGIPVEWLLWLNPDLPGDGGNQYLLASTALNLDPDSL
;
A
#
# COMPACT_ATOMS: atom_id res chain seq x y z
N MET A 1 -10.04 34.73 54.95
CA MET A 1 -10.94 34.71 53.77
C MET A 1 -10.86 33.32 53.15
N PRO A 2 -11.91 32.49 53.22
CA PRO A 2 -11.89 31.13 52.71
C PRO A 2 -12.34 31.10 51.24
N ASN A 3 -11.68 30.33 50.38
CA ASN A 3 -12.14 30.15 49.00
C ASN A 3 -12.39 28.67 48.66
N ARG A 4 -13.40 28.50 47.81
CA ARG A 4 -14.35 27.40 47.79
C ARG A 4 -13.86 26.13 47.09
N ILE A 5 -14.40 25.04 47.64
CA ILE A 5 -14.64 23.73 47.05
C ILE A 5 -15.20 23.84 45.62
N ILE A 6 -14.62 23.10 44.67
CA ILE A 6 -15.35 22.57 43.49
C ILE A 6 -14.96 21.11 43.30
N ARG A 7 -15.84 20.20 43.76
CA ARG A 7 -15.84 18.79 43.38
C ARG A 7 -16.53 18.69 42.01
N ARG A 8 -15.84 18.20 40.97
CA ARG A 8 -16.49 17.79 39.72
C ARG A 8 -16.68 16.26 39.73
N ARG A 9 -17.95 15.86 39.80
CA ARG A 9 -18.42 14.49 39.56
C ARG A 9 -18.34 14.25 38.04
N ALA A 10 -17.62 13.23 37.60
CA ALA A 10 -17.70 12.72 36.23
C ALA A 10 -18.70 11.56 36.21
N ALA A 11 -19.71 11.69 35.36
CA ALA A 11 -20.81 10.78 35.20
C ALA A 11 -20.38 9.52 34.43
N ALA A 12 -20.87 8.36 34.87
CA ALA A 12 -20.78 7.11 34.15
C ALA A 12 -21.69 7.16 32.91
N ALA A 13 -21.12 6.86 31.73
CA ALA A 13 -21.87 6.62 30.51
C ALA A 13 -21.95 5.11 30.28
N ALA A 14 -23.16 4.56 30.36
CA ALA A 14 -23.47 3.19 30.00
C ALA A 14 -23.55 3.06 28.48
N VAL A 15 -22.81 2.11 27.91
CA VAL A 15 -22.90 1.75 26.48
C VAL A 15 -23.81 0.52 26.36
N ALA A 16 -24.95 0.70 25.70
CA ALA A 16 -25.88 -0.37 25.38
C ALA A 16 -25.35 -1.17 24.17
N ALA A 17 -25.24 -2.48 24.33
CA ALA A 17 -24.91 -3.43 23.27
C ALA A 17 -26.16 -3.73 22.42
N ALA A 18 -26.08 -3.50 21.11
CA ALA A 18 -27.10 -3.93 20.15
C ALA A 18 -26.62 -5.22 19.47
N THR A 19 -27.27 -6.32 19.80
CA THR A 19 -27.11 -7.63 19.15
C THR A 19 -27.96 -7.68 17.88
N VAL A 20 -27.34 -7.87 16.72
CA VAL A 20 -28.03 -8.18 15.46
C VAL A 20 -28.02 -9.69 15.25
N VAL A 21 -29.22 -10.28 15.27
CA VAL A 21 -29.46 -11.70 14.94
C VAL A 21 -29.74 -11.80 13.43
N ALA A 22 -28.89 -12.54 12.71
CA ALA A 22 -29.13 -12.91 11.32
C ALA A 22 -29.94 -14.22 11.26
N LEU A 23 -31.12 -14.18 10.63
CA LEU A 23 -31.92 -15.36 10.31
C LEU A 23 -31.61 -15.82 8.89
N LEU A 24 -31.04 -17.03 8.77
CA LEU A 24 -30.89 -17.80 7.54
C LEU A 24 -32.10 -18.73 7.38
N ALA A 25 -32.80 -18.62 6.25
CA ALA A 25 -33.67 -19.65 5.67
C ALA A 25 -33.59 -19.45 4.14
N GLY A 26 -33.41 -20.43 3.27
CA GLY A 26 -33.68 -21.87 3.33
C GLY A 26 -34.35 -22.22 1.99
N CYS A 27 -33.74 -23.13 1.23
CA CYS A 27 -34.04 -23.47 -0.17
C CYS A 27 -35.46 -24.00 -0.44
N ALA A 28 -35.95 -23.85 -1.69
CA ALA A 28 -36.92 -24.79 -2.26
C ALA A 28 -36.67 -25.01 -3.77
N LEU A 29 -36.32 -26.26 -4.09
CA LEU A 29 -36.31 -26.90 -5.40
C LEU A 29 -37.74 -27.13 -5.89
N PHE A 30 -38.00 -26.98 -7.20
CA PHE A 30 -39.10 -27.69 -7.84
C PHE A 30 -38.67 -28.22 -9.21
N ALA A 31 -38.74 -29.55 -9.34
CA ALA A 31 -38.55 -30.33 -10.54
C ALA A 31 -39.80 -31.20 -10.80
N GLY A 32 -40.21 -31.28 -12.06
CA GLY A 32 -41.06 -32.33 -12.67
C GLY A 32 -42.56 -32.27 -12.34
N GLY A 33 -43.51 -32.54 -13.25
CA GLY A 33 -43.48 -33.02 -14.63
C GLY A 33 -44.91 -33.45 -15.03
N GLY A 34 -45.24 -33.40 -16.33
CA GLY A 34 -46.52 -33.91 -16.87
C GLY A 34 -46.73 -33.61 -18.36
N ARG A 35 -46.39 -34.58 -19.22
CA ARG A 35 -46.63 -34.69 -20.69
C ARG A 35 -48.02 -35.32 -20.97
N PRO A 36 -48.47 -35.67 -22.21
CA PRO A 36 -48.04 -35.33 -23.59
C PRO A 36 -49.21 -35.04 -24.58
N GLY A 37 -48.90 -34.68 -25.84
CA GLY A 37 -49.83 -34.93 -26.96
C GLY A 37 -49.52 -34.23 -28.29
N GLY A 38 -49.12 -35.00 -29.31
CA GLY A 38 -49.40 -34.70 -30.73
C GLY A 38 -48.30 -34.02 -31.56
N ALA A 39 -47.70 -34.78 -32.48
CA ALA A 39 -47.04 -34.33 -33.71
C ALA A 39 -47.71 -35.07 -34.89
N PRO A 40 -47.35 -34.89 -36.18
CA PRO A 40 -46.82 -33.75 -36.94
C PRO A 40 -47.64 -33.48 -38.24
N THR A 41 -47.37 -32.43 -39.03
CA THR A 41 -47.62 -32.45 -40.49
C THR A 41 -46.77 -31.43 -41.27
N HIS A 42 -46.20 -31.92 -42.38
CA HIS A 42 -45.45 -31.18 -43.40
C HIS A 42 -46.37 -30.39 -44.35
N GLY A 43 -45.88 -29.26 -44.89
CA GLY A 43 -46.49 -28.53 -46.01
C GLY A 43 -45.42 -27.87 -46.90
N ARG A 44 -45.53 -28.12 -48.21
CA ARG A 44 -44.54 -27.86 -49.28
C ARG A 44 -44.55 -26.41 -49.81
N THR A 45 -43.40 -26.07 -50.40
CA THR A 45 -42.93 -24.95 -51.28
C THR A 45 -43.91 -24.49 -52.39
N PRO A 46 -43.72 -23.31 -53.06
CA PRO A 46 -42.73 -23.21 -54.14
C PRO A 46 -42.01 -21.84 -54.36
N LYS A 47 -40.89 -22.01 -55.08
CA LYS A 47 -39.97 -21.08 -55.76
C LYS A 47 -40.64 -20.33 -56.92
N PRO A 48 -40.05 -19.21 -57.39
CA PRO A 48 -39.84 -19.07 -58.83
C PRO A 48 -38.40 -18.73 -59.22
N THR A 49 -38.01 -19.28 -60.37
CA THR A 49 -36.75 -19.10 -61.09
C THR A 49 -36.99 -18.17 -62.27
N SER A 50 -36.04 -17.26 -62.55
CA SER A 50 -35.68 -16.88 -63.92
C SER A 50 -34.19 -16.53 -64.00
N THR A 51 -33.59 -16.92 -65.13
CA THR A 51 -32.16 -17.07 -65.46
C THR A 51 -31.60 -15.79 -66.17
N PRO A 52 -30.34 -15.72 -66.65
CA PRO A 52 -29.49 -14.54 -66.52
C PRO A 52 -29.32 -13.73 -67.82
N MET A 53 -28.80 -12.50 -67.72
CA MET A 53 -28.22 -11.81 -68.86
C MET A 53 -26.98 -11.05 -68.39
N ALA A 54 -25.81 -11.49 -68.86
CA ALA A 54 -24.57 -10.76 -68.74
C ALA A 54 -24.57 -9.64 -69.78
N ASP A 55 -24.18 -8.44 -69.38
CA ASP A 55 -23.48 -7.55 -70.29
C ASP A 55 -22.52 -6.63 -69.53
N ALA A 56 -21.30 -6.55 -70.05
CA ALA A 56 -20.14 -5.99 -69.39
C ALA A 56 -20.06 -4.47 -69.56
N ARG A 57 -19.88 -3.73 -68.45
CA ARG A 57 -19.19 -2.43 -68.46
C ARG A 57 -18.27 -2.31 -67.24
N SER A 58 -16.99 -2.43 -67.54
CA SER A 58 -15.83 -2.17 -66.67
C SER A 58 -15.91 -0.77 -66.05
N LEU A 59 -16.00 -0.71 -64.72
CA LEU A 59 -15.67 0.47 -63.91
C LEU A 59 -14.56 0.05 -62.95
N GLY A 60 -13.42 0.72 -63.06
CA GLY A 60 -12.17 0.36 -62.40
C GLY A 60 -12.31 0.25 -60.88
N THR A 61 -11.75 -0.82 -60.33
CA THR A 61 -11.55 -1.01 -58.91
C THR A 61 -10.45 -0.05 -58.44
N ALA A 62 -10.83 1.10 -57.88
CA ALA A 62 -9.91 1.87 -57.05
C ALA A 62 -9.91 1.23 -55.65
N THR A 63 -8.88 0.45 -55.36
CA THR A 63 -8.57 0.01 -53.99
C THR A 63 -8.31 1.26 -53.14
N PRO A 64 -9.04 1.51 -52.04
CA PRO A 64 -8.67 2.59 -51.13
C PRO A 64 -7.30 2.24 -50.53
N THR A 65 -6.29 3.05 -50.83
CA THR A 65 -5.00 3.01 -50.16
C THR A 65 -5.24 3.18 -48.67
N ALA A 66 -4.96 2.14 -47.88
CA ALA A 66 -5.01 2.23 -46.43
C ALA A 66 -4.04 3.34 -45.99
N THR A 67 -4.58 4.42 -45.42
CA THR A 67 -3.80 5.42 -44.69
C THR A 67 -2.96 4.67 -43.65
N PRO A 68 -1.63 4.84 -43.60
CA PRO A 68 -0.83 4.17 -42.59
C PRO A 68 -1.35 4.60 -41.22
N THR A 69 -1.68 3.62 -40.37
CA THR A 69 -1.98 3.88 -38.96
C THR A 69 -0.83 4.71 -38.39
N PRO A 70 -1.07 5.94 -37.88
CA PRO A 70 0.00 6.69 -37.24
C PRO A 70 0.66 5.81 -36.18
N THR A 71 1.95 5.55 -36.37
CA THR A 71 2.76 4.85 -35.37
C THR A 71 2.83 5.78 -34.17
N SER A 72 2.09 5.47 -33.11
CA SER A 72 2.20 6.17 -31.84
C SER A 72 3.66 6.09 -31.39
N THR A 73 4.28 7.24 -31.14
CA THR A 73 5.61 7.29 -30.52
C THR A 73 5.57 6.44 -29.25
N PRO A 74 6.49 5.48 -29.07
CA PRO A 74 6.47 4.62 -27.89
C PRO A 74 6.63 5.49 -26.63
N VAL A 75 5.76 5.26 -25.64
CA VAL A 75 5.84 5.92 -24.33
C VAL A 75 7.11 5.42 -23.64
N PRO A 76 7.99 6.31 -23.14
CA PRO A 76 9.16 5.88 -22.40
C PRO A 76 8.75 5.20 -21.09
N PRO A 77 9.50 4.20 -20.61
CA PRO A 77 9.19 3.56 -19.35
C PRO A 77 9.27 4.56 -18.17
N PRO A 78 8.48 4.36 -17.11
CA PRO A 78 8.61 5.16 -15.90
C PRO A 78 9.96 4.88 -15.24
N THR A 79 10.57 5.92 -14.68
CA THR A 79 11.89 5.87 -14.03
C THR A 79 11.87 6.61 -12.71
N LEU A 80 12.63 6.09 -11.75
CA LEU A 80 12.94 6.75 -10.48
C LEU A 80 14.40 6.49 -10.16
N THR A 81 15.17 7.55 -10.00
CA THR A 81 16.60 7.46 -9.70
C THR A 81 16.75 6.97 -8.26
N PRO A 82 17.40 5.82 -8.01
CA PRO A 82 17.63 5.36 -6.65
C PRO A 82 18.51 6.32 -5.86
N VAL A 83 18.34 6.34 -4.55
CA VAL A 83 19.33 6.96 -3.66
C VAL A 83 20.66 6.22 -3.83
N PRO A 84 21.81 6.92 -3.97
CA PRO A 84 23.09 6.26 -4.16
C PRO A 84 23.43 5.29 -3.00
N ALA A 85 24.02 4.15 -3.35
CA ALA A 85 24.47 3.17 -2.37
C ALA A 85 25.44 3.81 -1.35
N GLY A 86 25.29 3.46 -0.08
CA GLY A 86 26.11 3.99 1.01
C GLY A 86 25.63 5.33 1.57
N THR A 87 24.60 5.96 0.98
CA THR A 87 24.01 7.18 1.53
C THR A 87 23.33 6.88 2.87
N VAL A 88 23.76 7.56 3.94
CA VAL A 88 23.09 7.52 5.24
C VAL A 88 21.87 8.43 5.20
N VAL A 89 20.70 7.86 5.45
CA VAL A 89 19.40 8.56 5.37
C VAL A 89 18.72 8.75 6.72
N ALA A 90 19.22 8.11 7.78
CA ALA A 90 18.86 8.38 9.16
C ALA A 90 19.97 7.83 10.07
N GLU A 91 20.27 8.50 11.17
CA GLU A 91 21.22 8.00 12.17
C GLU A 91 20.96 8.65 13.52
N ALA A 92 21.20 7.90 14.60
CA ALA A 92 21.26 8.45 15.95
C ALA A 92 21.95 7.49 16.92
N ASN A 93 22.41 8.07 18.04
CA ASN A 93 22.70 7.31 19.25
C ASN A 93 21.40 7.15 20.05
N VAL A 94 21.11 5.93 20.48
CA VAL A 94 19.93 5.58 21.26
C VAL A 94 20.37 5.27 22.68
N ALA A 95 19.61 5.80 23.65
CA ALA A 95 19.69 5.43 25.06
C ALA A 95 18.27 5.21 25.56
N SER A 96 18.00 4.06 26.20
CA SER A 96 16.68 3.84 26.79
C SER A 96 16.40 4.86 27.91
N PRO A 97 15.12 5.16 28.25
CA PRO A 97 14.80 6.14 29.29
C PRO A 97 15.45 5.86 30.66
N LYS A 98 15.74 4.59 30.95
CA LYS A 98 16.42 4.16 32.18
C LYS A 98 17.95 4.09 32.04
N GLY A 99 18.51 4.44 30.88
CA GLY A 99 19.94 4.35 30.57
C GLY A 99 20.49 2.92 30.60
N SER A 100 19.63 1.91 30.51
CA SER A 100 20.03 0.50 30.64
C SER A 100 20.42 -0.12 29.31
N ILE A 101 20.08 0.52 28.19
CA ILE A 101 20.34 0.05 26.82
C ILE A 101 20.94 1.22 26.06
N HIS A 102 22.04 0.97 25.34
CA HIS A 102 22.65 1.94 24.44
C HIS A 102 23.04 1.25 23.14
N PHE A 103 22.89 1.96 22.02
CA PHE A 103 23.46 1.57 20.73
C PHE A 103 23.47 2.77 19.79
N HIS A 104 24.18 2.65 18.68
CA HIS A 104 24.10 3.57 17.56
C HIS A 104 23.45 2.85 16.38
N TYR A 105 22.52 3.51 15.70
CA TYR A 105 21.99 3.03 14.43
C TYR A 105 22.25 4.01 13.30
N ARG A 106 22.43 3.48 12.09
CA ARG A 106 22.30 4.23 10.84
C ARG A 106 21.46 3.44 9.85
N VAL A 107 20.65 4.11 9.06
CA VAL A 107 19.94 3.54 7.92
C VAL A 107 20.62 3.98 6.65
N VAL A 108 21.00 3.03 5.81
CA VAL A 108 21.84 3.25 4.63
C VAL A 108 21.12 2.75 3.39
N SER A 109 21.16 3.51 2.31
CA SER A 109 20.66 3.06 1.01
C SER A 109 21.58 2.00 0.40
N ASN A 110 20.98 0.97 -0.19
CA ASN A 110 21.71 -0.09 -0.90
C ASN A 110 21.93 0.22 -2.39
N GLY A 111 21.37 1.33 -2.91
CA GLY A 111 21.53 1.74 -4.32
C GLY A 111 20.45 1.26 -5.29
N ASP A 112 19.48 0.50 -4.80
CA ASP A 112 18.44 -0.17 -5.58
C ASP A 112 17.03 0.09 -5.04
N ASN A 113 16.83 1.25 -4.40
CA ASN A 113 15.63 1.59 -3.61
C ASN A 113 15.36 0.59 -2.48
N THR A 114 16.37 -0.09 -1.95
CA THR A 114 16.27 -0.77 -0.67
C THR A 114 17.19 -0.13 0.37
N TYR A 115 16.89 -0.35 1.65
CA TYR A 115 17.63 0.24 2.76
C TYR A 115 17.96 -0.81 3.80
N SER A 116 19.09 -0.62 4.47
CA SER A 116 19.53 -1.49 5.57
C SER A 116 19.76 -0.65 6.83
N ALA A 117 19.21 -1.08 7.96
CA ALA A 117 19.57 -0.55 9.26
C ALA A 117 20.79 -1.29 9.79
N GLN A 118 21.78 -0.53 10.22
CA GLN A 118 23.05 -1.02 10.73
C GLN A 118 23.20 -0.58 12.17
N TYR A 119 23.49 -1.54 13.06
CA TYR A 119 23.56 -1.33 14.49
C TYR A 119 24.98 -1.59 14.99
N SER A 120 25.43 -0.73 15.89
CA SER A 120 26.77 -0.79 16.48
C SER A 120 26.73 -0.31 17.93
N ASN A 121 27.79 -0.56 18.69
CA ASN A 121 27.94 -0.07 20.06
C ASN A 121 26.83 -0.55 21.02
N PHE A 122 26.20 -1.69 20.72
CA PHE A 122 25.13 -2.22 21.57
C PHE A 122 25.66 -2.68 22.92
N THR A 123 25.04 -2.17 23.99
CA THR A 123 25.23 -2.60 25.38
C THR A 123 23.88 -2.64 26.09
N SER A 124 23.72 -3.58 27.03
CA SER A 124 22.49 -3.71 27.81
C SER A 124 22.78 -4.24 29.21
N THR A 125 22.24 -3.59 30.23
CA THR A 125 22.23 -4.09 31.62
C THR A 125 20.90 -4.76 31.98
N VAL A 126 19.95 -4.78 31.06
CA VAL A 126 18.64 -5.40 31.25
C VAL A 126 18.79 -6.93 31.16
N PRO A 127 18.22 -7.72 32.09
CA PRO A 127 18.40 -9.18 32.15
C PRO A 127 17.56 -9.96 31.11
N VAL A 128 17.32 -9.40 29.93
CA VAL A 128 16.59 -10.06 28.83
C VAL A 128 17.22 -9.71 27.47
N PRO A 129 17.03 -10.54 26.43
CA PRO A 129 17.36 -10.16 25.06
C PRO A 129 16.58 -8.92 24.61
N VAL A 130 17.23 -8.08 23.82
CA VAL A 130 16.67 -6.83 23.28
C VAL A 130 16.72 -6.87 21.77
N SER A 131 15.63 -6.43 21.16
CA SER A 131 15.48 -6.29 19.72
C SER A 131 14.92 -4.91 19.38
N VAL A 132 14.93 -4.60 18.09
CA VAL A 132 14.47 -3.33 17.55
C VAL A 132 13.60 -3.54 16.33
N THR A 133 12.68 -2.61 16.09
CA THR A 133 11.85 -2.57 14.87
C THR A 133 11.48 -1.14 14.53
N PHE A 134 11.28 -0.83 13.25
CA PHE A 134 10.74 0.46 12.80
C PHE A 134 9.23 0.41 12.63
N ILE A 135 8.52 1.43 13.11
CA ILE A 135 7.05 1.49 13.07
C ILE A 135 6.58 2.90 12.69
N GLU A 136 5.49 2.97 11.92
CA GLU A 136 4.81 4.21 11.52
C GLU A 136 4.10 4.90 12.69
N VAL A 137 3.29 4.16 13.44
CA VAL A 137 2.56 4.68 14.61
C VAL A 137 3.32 4.31 15.89
N PRO A 138 3.97 5.27 16.57
CA PRO A 138 4.80 4.98 17.73
C PRO A 138 3.95 4.47 18.91
N PRO A 139 4.31 3.33 19.53
CA PRO A 139 3.73 2.92 20.81
C PRO A 139 4.28 3.78 21.96
N SER A 140 3.77 3.56 23.17
CA SER A 140 4.34 4.14 24.40
C SER A 140 5.25 3.14 25.11
N VAL A 141 6.24 3.67 25.83
CA VAL A 141 7.09 2.84 26.71
C VAL A 141 6.23 2.14 27.76
N GLY A 142 6.45 0.84 27.95
CA GLY A 142 5.66 -0.03 28.83
C GLY A 142 4.50 -0.75 28.14
N ASP A 143 4.13 -0.34 26.92
CA ASP A 143 3.11 -1.03 26.13
C ASP A 143 3.58 -2.45 25.76
N GLY A 144 2.60 -3.31 25.45
CA GLY A 144 2.88 -4.57 24.76
C GLY A 144 2.92 -4.31 23.26
N LEU A 145 4.04 -4.64 22.63
CA LEU A 145 4.17 -4.58 21.19
C LEU A 145 3.34 -5.71 20.57
N THR A 146 2.31 -5.34 19.81
CA THR A 146 1.37 -6.28 19.18
C THR A 146 1.74 -6.57 17.73
N TYR A 147 2.61 -5.76 17.14
CA TYR A 147 3.04 -5.87 15.75
C TYR A 147 4.52 -5.51 15.64
N HIS A 148 5.27 -6.39 14.98
CA HIS A 148 6.65 -6.14 14.58
C HIS A 148 6.62 -5.48 13.20
N GLY A 149 7.20 -4.30 13.11
CA GLY A 149 7.22 -3.52 11.89
C GLY A 149 8.36 -3.93 10.96
N VAL A 150 8.95 -2.94 10.32
CA VAL A 150 9.99 -3.15 9.31
C VAL A 150 11.35 -3.26 9.99
N GLY A 151 12.20 -4.16 9.47
CA GLY A 151 13.56 -4.34 9.96
C GLY A 151 13.64 -4.87 11.39
N ASP A 152 12.67 -5.69 11.79
CA ASP A 152 12.67 -6.38 13.09
C ASP A 152 13.97 -7.20 13.26
N HIS A 153 14.72 -6.92 14.32
CA HIS A 153 16.09 -7.40 14.44
C HIS A 153 16.56 -7.52 15.88
N ALA A 154 17.21 -8.65 16.20
CA ALA A 154 17.79 -8.90 17.51
C ALA A 154 19.16 -8.23 17.66
N LEU A 155 19.30 -7.37 18.67
CA LEU A 155 20.58 -6.73 18.99
C LEU A 155 21.45 -7.60 19.90
N GLY A 156 20.83 -8.31 20.84
CA GLY A 156 21.53 -9.25 21.73
C GLY A 156 21.00 -9.26 23.16
N GLY A 157 21.72 -9.97 24.02
CA GLY A 157 21.42 -10.10 25.45
C GLY A 157 22.13 -9.07 26.34
N PRO A 158 22.08 -9.26 27.67
CA PRO A 158 22.79 -8.43 28.62
C PRO A 158 24.31 -8.50 28.35
N THR A 159 24.94 -7.33 28.23
CA THR A 159 26.39 -7.21 28.02
C THR A 159 26.90 -5.85 28.49
N SER A 160 28.03 -5.87 29.19
CA SER A 160 28.79 -4.68 29.61
C SER A 160 29.84 -4.26 28.58
N SER A 161 30.12 -5.11 27.59
CA SER A 161 31.01 -4.81 26.46
C SER A 161 30.21 -4.68 25.17
N THR A 162 30.74 -3.92 24.22
CA THR A 162 30.08 -3.72 22.93
C THR A 162 29.88 -5.04 22.20
N ALA A 163 28.62 -5.36 21.90
CA ALA A 163 28.30 -6.50 21.05
C ALA A 163 28.76 -6.26 19.59
N PRO A 164 28.99 -7.33 18.81
CA PRO A 164 29.31 -7.20 17.39
C PRO A 164 28.28 -6.37 16.62
N ALA A 165 28.74 -5.60 15.64
CA ALA A 165 27.85 -4.87 14.76
C ALA A 165 26.95 -5.84 13.97
N SER A 166 25.73 -5.41 13.69
CA SER A 166 24.74 -6.22 12.98
C SER A 166 23.93 -5.36 12.01
N THR A 167 23.19 -6.00 11.11
CA THR A 167 22.46 -5.31 10.04
C THR A 167 21.15 -6.03 9.76
N ALA A 168 20.11 -5.25 9.46
CA ALA A 168 18.78 -5.73 9.08
C ALA A 168 18.31 -5.00 7.81
N LEU A 169 17.69 -5.75 6.89
CA LEU A 169 17.07 -5.18 5.69
C LEU A 169 15.70 -4.58 6.05
N LEU A 170 15.42 -3.38 5.55
CA LEU A 170 14.09 -2.77 5.61
C LEU A 170 13.27 -3.30 4.43
N ALA A 171 12.83 -4.56 4.53
CA ALA A 171 12.13 -5.24 3.46
C ALA A 171 10.79 -4.57 3.11
N GLY A 172 10.46 -4.54 1.82
CA GLY A 172 9.19 -3.97 1.33
C GLY A 172 9.10 -2.44 1.43
N THR A 173 10.23 -1.76 1.65
CA THR A 173 10.26 -0.31 1.85
C THR A 173 11.21 0.35 0.86
N GLY A 174 10.65 1.00 -0.18
CA GLY A 174 11.46 1.82 -1.11
C GLY A 174 11.56 3.29 -0.75
N GLN A 175 10.63 3.82 0.05
CA GLN A 175 10.77 5.10 0.73
C GLN A 175 10.50 4.95 2.23
N PRO A 176 11.51 4.95 3.11
CA PRO A 176 11.32 4.63 4.53
C PRO A 176 10.79 5.79 5.37
N SER A 177 10.57 6.98 4.79
CA SER A 177 10.26 8.19 5.54
C SER A 177 8.92 8.19 6.29
N TYR A 178 8.02 7.24 5.99
CA TYR A 178 6.79 7.02 6.75
C TYR A 178 7.01 6.35 8.11
N LEU A 179 8.15 5.67 8.31
CA LEU A 179 8.50 5.02 9.57
C LEU A 179 8.88 6.09 10.61
N ALA A 180 7.99 6.38 11.56
CA ALA A 180 8.18 7.49 12.49
C ALA A 180 9.09 7.15 13.67
N ALA A 181 9.17 5.88 14.07
CA ALA A 181 9.87 5.48 15.28
C ALA A 181 10.71 4.22 15.11
N LEU A 182 11.85 4.20 15.80
CA LEU A 182 12.62 3.01 16.12
C LEU A 182 12.22 2.58 17.54
N VAL A 183 11.62 1.40 17.65
CA VAL A 183 11.15 0.84 18.91
C VAL A 183 12.16 -0.18 19.39
N THR A 184 12.65 0.00 20.62
CA THR A 184 13.47 -1.01 21.32
C THR A 184 12.55 -1.80 22.25
N TYR A 185 12.55 -3.12 22.14
CA TYR A 185 11.63 -3.97 22.90
C TYR A 185 12.31 -5.21 23.50
N SER A 186 11.67 -5.78 24.52
CA SER A 186 12.09 -7.03 25.15
C SER A 186 11.77 -8.23 24.27
N SER A 187 12.79 -9.01 23.94
CA SER A 187 12.65 -10.32 23.28
C SER A 187 12.76 -11.48 24.27
N ALA A 188 12.33 -11.26 25.52
CA ALA A 188 12.12 -12.36 26.45
C ALA A 188 11.17 -13.39 25.85
N ALA A 189 11.51 -14.68 25.94
CA ALA A 189 10.68 -15.76 25.39
C ALA A 189 9.41 -16.02 26.22
N SER A 190 9.45 -15.71 27.52
CA SER A 190 8.32 -15.88 28.44
C SER A 190 8.41 -14.88 29.61
N PHE A 191 7.37 -14.83 30.43
CA PHE A 191 7.36 -14.06 31.69
C PHE A 191 8.05 -14.80 32.85
N ASP A 192 8.49 -16.05 32.65
CA ASP A 192 9.04 -16.85 33.74
C ASP A 192 10.39 -16.30 34.20
N GLY A 193 10.50 -15.96 35.48
CA GLY A 193 11.69 -15.31 36.04
C GLY A 193 11.97 -13.89 35.53
N VAL A 194 11.04 -13.27 34.78
CA VAL A 194 11.22 -11.93 34.19
C VAL A 194 10.22 -10.96 34.81
N PRO A 195 10.67 -9.78 35.31
CA PRO A 195 9.74 -8.74 35.77
C PRO A 195 8.72 -8.38 34.68
N GLN A 196 7.48 -8.11 35.06
CA GLN A 196 6.39 -7.83 34.12
C GLN A 196 6.73 -6.72 33.10
N GLU A 197 7.47 -5.70 33.54
CA GLU A 197 7.94 -4.56 32.70
C GLU A 197 8.98 -4.94 31.64
N LEU A 198 9.58 -6.13 31.77
CA LEU A 198 10.57 -6.69 30.86
C LEU A 198 10.05 -7.94 30.15
N GLY A 199 8.76 -8.27 30.31
CA GLY A 199 8.16 -9.44 29.69
C GLY A 199 8.22 -9.40 28.16
N PRO A 200 7.82 -10.51 27.50
CA PRO A 200 7.82 -10.61 26.05
C PRO A 200 7.16 -9.41 25.38
N ASN A 201 7.80 -8.88 24.34
CA ASN A 201 7.31 -7.78 23.52
C ASN A 201 7.05 -6.47 24.27
N LYS A 202 7.59 -6.29 25.49
CA LYS A 202 7.49 -5.01 26.19
C LYS A 202 8.30 -3.92 25.52
N VAL A 203 7.69 -2.77 25.28
CA VAL A 203 8.35 -1.58 24.73
C VAL A 203 9.25 -0.97 25.81
N LEU A 204 10.56 -0.92 25.54
CA LEU A 204 11.58 -0.44 26.47
C LEU A 204 12.06 0.98 26.15
N ALA A 205 12.07 1.35 24.86
CA ALA A 205 12.38 2.69 24.39
C ALA A 205 11.70 2.95 23.04
N VAL A 206 11.42 4.23 22.77
CA VAL A 206 10.83 4.69 21.51
C VAL A 206 11.58 5.94 21.09
N ASP A 207 12.31 5.83 19.98
CA ASP A 207 13.14 6.90 19.46
C ASP A 207 12.53 7.40 18.16
N THR A 208 12.29 8.71 18.06
CA THR A 208 11.75 9.25 16.81
C THR A 208 12.82 9.27 15.73
N VAL A 209 12.52 8.71 14.56
CA VAL A 209 13.45 8.68 13.44
C VAL A 209 13.44 10.04 12.74
N ARG A 210 14.62 10.48 12.29
CA ARG A 210 14.78 11.71 11.51
C ARG A 210 15.35 11.32 10.15
N TRP A 211 14.48 11.28 9.15
CA TRP A 211 14.86 10.92 7.78
C TRP A 211 15.43 12.13 7.03
N SER A 212 16.50 11.89 6.30
CA SER A 212 17.15 12.81 5.35
C SER A 212 17.40 12.06 4.04
N VAL A 213 16.32 11.61 3.40
CA VAL A 213 16.39 10.92 2.11
C VAL A 213 16.58 11.98 1.02
N PRO A 214 17.64 11.89 0.19
CA PRO A 214 17.83 12.81 -0.93
C PRO A 214 16.67 12.75 -1.90
N VAL A 215 16.34 13.90 -2.50
CA VAL A 215 15.31 13.98 -3.55
C VAL A 215 15.71 13.09 -4.73
N ARG A 216 14.82 12.18 -5.09
CA ARG A 216 14.98 11.29 -6.25
C ARG A 216 14.44 11.96 -7.51
N GLN A 217 15.11 11.74 -8.64
CA GLN A 217 14.67 12.25 -9.94
C GLN A 217 13.78 11.24 -10.64
N THR A 218 12.72 11.69 -11.30
CA THR A 218 11.75 10.86 -12.03
C THR A 218 11.29 11.55 -13.30
N ASN A 219 10.86 10.78 -14.30
CA ASN A 219 10.14 11.28 -15.48
C ASN A 219 8.61 11.24 -15.31
N VAL A 220 8.11 10.76 -14.17
CA VAL A 220 6.67 10.63 -13.88
C VAL A 220 6.21 11.87 -13.10
N HIS A 221 5.35 12.68 -13.72
CA HIS A 221 4.90 13.94 -13.13
C HIS A 221 3.37 14.09 -13.19
N PRO A 222 2.62 13.42 -12.31
CA PRO A 222 1.17 13.51 -12.28
C PRO A 222 0.74 14.95 -11.95
N ALA A 223 -0.21 15.49 -12.71
CA ALA A 223 -0.75 16.83 -12.51
C ALA A 223 -2.29 16.80 -12.55
N ASP A 224 -2.95 17.27 -11.49
CA ASP A 224 -4.40 17.21 -11.39
C ASP A 224 -5.07 18.24 -12.31
N ALA A 225 -5.61 17.79 -13.45
CA ALA A 225 -6.40 18.62 -14.36
C ALA A 225 -7.85 18.83 -13.88
N GLY A 226 -8.22 18.30 -12.71
CA GLY A 226 -9.56 18.36 -12.15
C GLY A 226 -10.44 17.16 -12.51
N ALA A 227 -11.59 17.08 -11.85
CA ALA A 227 -12.53 15.97 -12.05
C ALA A 227 -13.06 15.94 -13.50
N ARG A 228 -13.23 14.72 -14.03
CA ARG A 228 -13.77 14.46 -15.37
C ARG A 228 -14.66 13.21 -15.36
N PRO A 229 -15.44 12.95 -16.43
CA PRO A 229 -16.21 11.71 -16.53
C PRO A 229 -15.30 10.49 -16.27
N ASN A 230 -15.76 9.60 -15.38
CA ASN A 230 -15.05 8.39 -14.95
C ASN A 230 -13.69 8.64 -14.25
N ALA A 231 -13.47 9.84 -13.70
CA ALA A 231 -12.39 10.18 -12.77
C ALA A 231 -12.86 11.29 -11.82
N THR A 232 -13.89 10.98 -11.03
CA THR A 232 -14.60 11.92 -10.15
C THR A 232 -14.15 11.84 -8.69
N GLY A 233 -13.25 10.92 -8.36
CA GLY A 233 -12.59 10.82 -7.07
C GLY A 233 -11.81 12.06 -6.65
N THR A 234 -11.24 12.01 -5.46
CA THR A 234 -10.68 13.19 -4.79
C THR A 234 -9.17 13.06 -4.60
N VAL A 235 -8.44 14.15 -4.82
CA VAL A 235 -7.03 14.23 -4.40
C VAL A 235 -7.02 14.51 -2.90
N THR A 236 -6.61 13.52 -2.11
CA THR A 236 -6.65 13.55 -0.63
C THR A 236 -5.35 14.02 0.00
N ALA A 237 -4.25 14.02 -0.76
CA ALA A 237 -2.97 14.55 -0.31
C ALA A 237 -2.18 15.19 -1.46
N ARG A 238 -1.35 16.17 -1.13
CA ARG A 238 -0.39 16.81 -2.05
C ARG A 238 1.01 16.81 -1.44
N THR A 239 2.04 16.81 -2.29
CA THR A 239 3.43 17.03 -1.86
C THR A 239 3.62 18.47 -1.38
N ALA A 240 4.75 18.77 -0.74
CA ALA A 240 5.08 20.14 -0.31
C ALA A 240 5.13 21.14 -1.48
N SER A 241 5.45 20.66 -2.69
CA SER A 241 5.44 21.46 -3.93
C SER A 241 4.05 21.64 -4.55
N GLY A 242 3.02 20.98 -4.01
CA GLY A 242 1.64 21.06 -4.51
C GLY A 242 1.25 19.97 -5.52
N ALA A 243 2.16 19.09 -5.94
CA ALA A 243 1.83 17.96 -6.82
C ALA A 243 0.86 16.98 -6.12
N PRO A 244 -0.06 16.33 -6.84
CA PRO A 244 -0.95 15.31 -6.26
C PRO A 244 -0.14 14.14 -5.72
N LYS A 245 -0.45 13.72 -4.48
CA LYS A 245 0.23 12.61 -3.80
C LYS A 245 -0.67 11.38 -3.64
N ARG A 246 -1.94 11.60 -3.29
CA ARG A 246 -2.92 10.54 -3.10
C ARG A 246 -4.23 10.87 -3.78
N TYR A 247 -4.84 9.86 -4.39
CA TYR A 247 -6.16 9.95 -5.00
C TYR A 247 -7.07 8.86 -4.45
N GLU A 248 -8.21 9.25 -3.89
CA GLU A 248 -9.25 8.31 -3.49
C GLU A 248 -10.21 8.07 -4.65
N VAL A 249 -10.27 6.83 -5.10
CA VAL A 249 -11.09 6.37 -6.22
C VAL A 249 -12.58 6.51 -5.89
N ALA A 250 -13.35 7.17 -6.76
CA ALA A 250 -14.81 7.18 -6.68
C ALA A 250 -15.42 5.98 -7.41
N ALA A 251 -16.67 5.64 -7.06
CA ALA A 251 -17.43 4.64 -7.80
C ALA A 251 -17.61 5.07 -9.26
N GLY A 252 -17.26 4.18 -10.20
CA GLY A 252 -17.31 4.46 -11.64
C GLY A 252 -16.03 5.07 -12.22
N ASP A 253 -15.00 5.29 -11.41
CA ASP A 253 -13.68 5.66 -11.92
C ASP A 253 -13.07 4.53 -12.75
N THR A 254 -12.33 4.90 -13.80
CA THR A 254 -11.63 3.95 -14.67
C THR A 254 -10.14 4.29 -14.71
N THR A 255 -9.29 3.27 -14.79
CA THR A 255 -7.83 3.43 -14.84
C THR A 255 -7.40 4.41 -15.93
N THR A 256 -7.98 4.31 -17.13
CA THR A 256 -7.70 5.21 -18.25
C THR A 256 -8.11 6.65 -17.96
N SER A 257 -9.33 6.88 -17.48
CA SER A 257 -9.80 8.26 -17.25
C SER A 257 -9.09 8.92 -16.07
N VAL A 258 -8.71 8.14 -15.06
CA VAL A 258 -7.89 8.60 -13.92
C VAL A 258 -6.47 8.93 -14.38
N ALA A 259 -5.83 8.06 -15.17
CA ALA A 259 -4.50 8.34 -15.73
C ALA A 259 -4.51 9.62 -16.60
N ASP A 260 -5.52 9.76 -17.47
CA ASP A 260 -5.68 10.97 -18.29
C ASP A 260 -5.94 12.23 -17.45
N ARG A 261 -6.70 12.13 -16.36
CA ARG A 261 -6.92 13.25 -15.42
C ARG A 261 -5.60 13.78 -14.87
N PHE A 262 -4.66 12.87 -14.63
CA PHE A 262 -3.35 13.20 -14.09
C PHE A 262 -2.29 13.45 -15.17
N GLY A 263 -2.67 13.40 -16.45
CA GLY A 263 -1.77 13.63 -17.58
C GLY A 263 -0.64 12.60 -17.68
N ILE A 264 -0.87 11.37 -17.20
CA ILE A 264 0.11 10.27 -17.27
C ILE A 264 -0.44 9.08 -18.07
N PRO A 265 0.45 8.29 -18.70
CA PRO A 265 0.09 7.01 -19.29
C PRO A 265 -0.47 6.02 -18.25
N VAL A 266 -1.34 5.11 -18.68
CA VAL A 266 -1.92 4.08 -17.80
C VAL A 266 -0.84 3.22 -17.16
N GLU A 267 0.18 2.84 -17.93
CA GLU A 267 1.32 2.06 -17.45
C GLU A 267 2.09 2.76 -16.32
N TRP A 268 2.14 4.09 -16.30
CA TRP A 268 2.78 4.84 -15.21
C TRP A 268 1.91 4.87 -13.97
N LEU A 269 0.58 4.97 -14.13
CA LEU A 269 -0.36 4.86 -13.01
C LEU A 269 -0.29 3.47 -12.36
N LEU A 270 -0.15 2.42 -13.16
CA LEU A 270 0.01 1.05 -12.66
C LEU A 270 1.37 0.82 -12.03
N TRP A 271 2.44 1.39 -12.59
CA TRP A 271 3.77 1.35 -11.97
C TRP A 271 3.80 2.03 -10.59
N LEU A 272 3.06 3.12 -10.42
CA LEU A 272 2.87 3.77 -9.11
C LEU A 272 2.06 2.92 -8.12
N ASN A 273 1.27 1.96 -8.61
CA ASN A 273 0.30 1.19 -7.84
C ASN A 273 0.37 -0.31 -8.20
N PRO A 274 1.50 -0.99 -7.91
CA PRO A 274 1.73 -2.37 -8.33
C PRO A 274 0.76 -3.36 -7.68
N ASP A 275 0.19 -3.02 -6.52
CA ASP A 275 -0.71 -3.88 -5.74
C ASP A 275 -2.19 -3.78 -6.17
N LEU A 276 -2.51 -3.04 -7.24
CA LEU A 276 -3.87 -3.01 -7.75
C LEU A 276 -4.33 -4.43 -8.16
N PRO A 277 -5.62 -4.76 -7.93
CA PRO A 277 -6.19 -6.05 -8.32
C PRO A 277 -6.55 -6.08 -9.81
N GLY A 278 -6.29 -7.22 -10.46
CA GLY A 278 -6.51 -7.36 -11.90
C GLY A 278 -6.61 -8.80 -12.38
N ASP A 279 -7.13 -8.95 -13.61
CA ASP A 279 -7.21 -10.21 -14.33
C ASP A 279 -6.66 -10.06 -15.75
N GLY A 280 -5.91 -11.07 -16.23
CA GLY A 280 -5.58 -11.21 -17.66
C GLY A 280 -4.97 -9.98 -18.37
N GLY A 281 -4.35 -9.05 -17.65
CA GLY A 281 -3.75 -7.82 -18.20
C GLY A 281 -4.52 -6.51 -17.93
N ASN A 282 -5.67 -6.56 -17.25
CA ASN A 282 -6.43 -5.37 -16.85
C ASN A 282 -6.43 -5.19 -15.33
N GLN A 283 -5.95 -4.05 -14.86
CA GLN A 283 -6.01 -3.64 -13.45
C GLN A 283 -7.24 -2.75 -13.21
N TYR A 284 -8.03 -3.06 -12.18
CA TYR A 284 -9.29 -2.35 -11.87
C TYR A 284 -9.12 -1.38 -10.70
N LEU A 285 -9.87 -0.27 -10.76
CA LEU A 285 -9.98 0.66 -9.65
C LEU A 285 -11.24 0.33 -8.83
N LEU A 286 -11.04 -0.04 -7.56
CA LEU A 286 -12.13 -0.23 -6.61
C LEU A 286 -12.40 1.07 -5.88
N ALA A 287 -13.68 1.40 -5.67
CA ALA A 287 -14.07 2.60 -4.91
C ALA A 287 -13.41 2.63 -3.53
N SER A 288 -13.04 3.82 -3.06
CA SER A 288 -12.30 4.09 -1.82
C SER A 288 -10.87 3.52 -1.77
N THR A 289 -10.37 2.93 -2.86
CA THR A 289 -8.93 2.62 -2.98
C THR A 289 -8.17 3.93 -3.02
N ALA A 290 -7.14 4.06 -2.17
CA ALA A 290 -6.23 5.19 -2.21
C ALA A 290 -5.06 4.88 -3.15
N LEU A 291 -5.02 5.52 -4.31
CA LEU A 291 -3.91 5.43 -5.26
C LEU A 291 -2.74 6.30 -4.82
N ASN A 292 -1.54 5.78 -4.99
CA ASN A 292 -0.31 6.55 -4.99
C ASN A 292 -0.18 7.32 -6.31
N LEU A 293 0.12 8.61 -6.21
CA LEU A 293 0.46 9.48 -7.34
C LEU A 293 1.84 10.11 -7.18
N ASP A 294 2.59 9.70 -6.16
CA ASP A 294 3.91 10.24 -5.86
C ASP A 294 4.98 9.18 -6.13
N PRO A 295 5.77 9.35 -7.20
CA PRO A 295 6.89 8.45 -7.51
C PRO A 295 7.90 8.37 -6.36
N ASP A 296 8.08 9.44 -5.58
CA ASP A 296 9.01 9.44 -4.47
C ASP A 296 8.49 8.68 -3.24
N SER A 297 7.25 8.18 -3.28
CA SER A 297 6.72 7.27 -2.26
C SER A 297 6.97 5.79 -2.57
N LEU A 298 7.58 5.46 -3.72
CA LEU A 298 7.94 4.09 -4.10
C LEU A 298 9.19 3.57 -3.39
#